data_AF-A0AAD2D144-F1
#
_entry.id   AF-A0AAD2D144-F1
#
_cell.length_a   1.000
_cell.length_b   1.000
_cell.length_c   1.000
_cell.angle_alpha   90.00
_cell.angle_beta   90.00
_cell.angle_gamma   90.00
#
_symmetry.space_group_name_H-M   'P 1'
#
loop_
_entity.id
_entity.type
_entity.pdbx_description
1 polymer ?
#
loop_
_entity_poly.entity_id
_entity_poly.type
_entity_poly.pdbx_seq_one_letter_code
_entity_poly.pdbx_strand_id
1 'polypeptide(L)'
;MKVFNILSVLAALATVVNALPTETCAQQSECISFDIKKMDSDACGIGGDCVVEICMFVSGTSGNCIKGGTDTFSHMCMQSDASGCPAWKEDGAPALGEGDSTTCTASGEGYGTVTFDGKCSGNDVLMCQEGKPGDTLYWILKDGGSTIEEDVTYDLPYTVAGETEDCSNTVRCFNGEYNCGENDNKAQQARERTWSFTIPEGDGSSCDVCAPGTPPGDEPPTDETPTDTPPTGTPPTDEPPTDEPPTGTPPTDEPPTDTPPTGTPPTGSPPTDEPPISTPPLTPEDPEEPAVAAPTSENESTPTPGSNGDPHFKTWNGEHFEFHGQCDLVLAKDADFAEGLGLDIQIRTKLVRYWSYIKRAAIRIGEDILEIEGSVDEQNPVYWINFEHQREDAKTIGGFPLNIIASTGRFRKHHFEIDLSSKYPGVKIAVSTMKEFIKVDFVGATEEAFGNVVGILGEFKTGKTLGRDQATEVHDFNQLGNEWQVQPMDHMLFHDVSDPQFPKRCVLPEDPQGQRRRRLEESSVTVEDAEKACSTLADELSRKDCVYDIIATQDMDMVGAF
;
A
#
# COMPACT_ATOMS: atom_id res chain seq x y z
N MET A 1 -27.73 -34.71 -55.52
CA MET A 1 -26.29 -34.45 -55.26
C MET A 1 -26.24 -33.43 -54.14
N LYS A 2 -26.16 -33.86 -52.87
CA LYS A 2 -24.92 -33.95 -52.05
C LYS A 2 -24.04 -32.70 -52.13
N VAL A 3 -24.03 -31.88 -51.05
CA VAL A 3 -22.87 -31.51 -50.19
C VAL A 3 -23.48 -30.88 -48.91
N PHE A 4 -23.67 -31.64 -47.83
CA PHE A 4 -22.87 -31.69 -46.58
C PHE A 4 -22.76 -30.39 -45.75
N ASN A 5 -23.47 -30.43 -44.61
CA ASN A 5 -23.25 -29.70 -43.36
C ASN A 5 -21.77 -29.66 -42.96
N ILE A 6 -21.24 -28.47 -42.62
CA ILE A 6 -20.24 -28.32 -41.55
C ILE A 6 -20.64 -27.11 -40.71
N LEU A 7 -20.96 -27.42 -39.47
CA LEU A 7 -21.18 -26.56 -38.32
C LEU A 7 -19.81 -25.98 -37.92
N SER A 8 -19.59 -24.68 -38.03
CA SER A 8 -18.43 -24.03 -37.40
C SER A 8 -18.77 -23.71 -35.95
N VAL A 9 -18.55 -24.69 -35.08
CA VAL A 9 -18.41 -24.47 -33.64
C VAL A 9 -17.00 -23.89 -33.44
N LEU A 10 -16.87 -22.56 -33.37
CA LEU A 10 -15.74 -21.96 -32.68
C LEU A 10 -16.08 -22.03 -31.18
N ALA A 11 -15.66 -23.12 -30.54
CA ALA A 11 -15.50 -23.11 -29.10
C ALA A 11 -14.36 -22.13 -28.79
N ALA A 12 -14.66 -21.11 -27.99
CA ALA A 12 -13.65 -20.31 -27.33
C ALA A 12 -12.80 -21.25 -26.48
N LEU A 13 -11.60 -21.57 -26.93
CA LEU A 13 -10.54 -22.04 -26.05
C LEU A 13 -10.07 -20.82 -25.28
N ALA A 14 -10.77 -20.50 -24.19
CA ALA A 14 -10.12 -19.87 -23.06
C ALA A 14 -9.02 -20.85 -22.65
N THR A 15 -7.77 -20.56 -23.02
CA THR A 15 -6.64 -21.12 -22.29
C THR A 15 -6.77 -20.61 -20.87
N VAL A 16 -7.44 -21.39 -20.02
CA VAL A 16 -7.15 -21.37 -18.59
C VAL A 16 -5.66 -21.66 -18.54
N VAL A 17 -4.87 -20.63 -18.32
CA VAL A 17 -3.49 -20.81 -17.90
C VAL A 17 -3.62 -21.48 -16.54
N ASN A 18 -3.54 -22.81 -16.51
CA ASN A 18 -3.36 -23.51 -15.26
C ASN A 18 -2.02 -23.00 -14.73
N ALA A 19 -2.08 -22.07 -13.78
CA ALA A 19 -0.89 -21.63 -13.08
C ALA A 19 -0.18 -22.87 -12.53
N LEU A 20 1.14 -22.92 -12.73
CA LEU A 20 1.96 -24.01 -12.23
C LEU A 20 1.96 -23.96 -10.71
N PRO A 21 2.10 -25.11 -10.02
CA PRO A 21 2.18 -25.13 -8.57
C PRO A 21 3.37 -24.29 -8.08
N THR A 22 3.22 -23.66 -6.92
CA THR A 22 4.26 -22.80 -6.33
C THR A 22 5.39 -23.66 -5.74
N GLU A 23 6.53 -23.77 -6.42
CA GLU A 23 7.59 -24.78 -6.12
C GLU A 23 8.80 -24.27 -5.32
N THR A 24 9.03 -22.95 -5.17
CA THR A 24 10.17 -22.39 -4.39
C THR A 24 9.79 -21.32 -3.35
N CYS A 25 10.67 -21.02 -2.39
CA CYS A 25 10.52 -19.88 -1.46
C CYS A 25 10.33 -18.56 -2.23
N ALA A 26 11.06 -18.37 -3.34
CA ALA A 26 10.95 -17.16 -4.17
C ALA A 26 9.58 -17.04 -4.83
N GLN A 27 9.03 -18.14 -5.33
CA GLN A 27 7.68 -18.14 -5.89
C GLN A 27 6.62 -17.92 -4.80
N GLN A 28 6.80 -18.49 -3.61
CA GLN A 28 5.86 -18.28 -2.51
C GLN A 28 5.99 -16.90 -1.86
N SER A 29 7.16 -16.25 -1.92
CA SER A 29 7.29 -14.84 -1.50
C SER A 29 6.43 -13.90 -2.31
N GLU A 30 6.07 -14.25 -3.56
CA GLU A 30 5.13 -13.45 -4.35
C GLU A 30 3.69 -13.53 -3.81
N CYS A 31 3.40 -14.52 -2.97
CA CYS A 31 2.11 -14.70 -2.31
C CYS A 31 2.10 -14.14 -0.88
N ILE A 32 3.24 -13.74 -0.32
CA ILE A 32 3.39 -13.45 1.11
C ILE A 32 3.82 -12.00 1.35
N SER A 33 3.18 -11.36 2.32
CA SER A 33 3.62 -10.08 2.88
C SER A 33 3.54 -10.12 4.40
N PHE A 34 4.34 -9.29 5.08
CA PHE A 34 4.31 -9.15 6.54
C PHE A 34 3.88 -7.74 6.92
N ASP A 35 3.08 -7.62 7.97
CA ASP A 35 2.72 -6.36 8.62
C ASP A 35 3.13 -6.43 10.09
N ILE A 36 3.63 -5.32 10.65
CA ILE A 36 4.12 -5.27 12.03
C ILE A 36 3.47 -4.10 12.77
N LYS A 37 3.02 -4.33 13.99
CA LYS A 37 2.37 -3.30 14.81
C LYS A 37 2.96 -3.30 16.21
N LYS A 38 3.18 -2.11 16.76
CA LYS A 38 3.50 -1.95 18.20
C LYS A 38 2.21 -2.13 18.99
N MET A 39 2.24 -2.95 20.04
CA MET A 39 1.08 -3.29 20.88
C MET A 39 1.27 -2.77 22.30
N ASP A 40 0.16 -2.45 22.97
CA ASP A 40 0.15 -2.13 24.42
C ASP A 40 0.08 -3.44 25.24
N SER A 41 0.90 -3.54 26.28
CA SER A 41 1.49 -4.78 26.81
C SER A 41 0.59 -5.75 27.62
N ASP A 42 -0.74 -5.66 27.50
CA ASP A 42 -1.67 -6.38 28.39
C ASP A 42 -2.21 -7.71 27.82
N ALA A 43 -2.24 -7.91 26.49
CA ALA A 43 -2.94 -9.05 25.87
C ALA A 43 -2.25 -10.41 26.12
N CYS A 44 -0.93 -10.46 26.02
CA CYS A 44 -0.14 -11.69 26.16
C CYS A 44 0.41 -11.97 27.57
N GLY A 45 0.19 -11.08 28.56
CA GLY A 45 0.79 -11.24 29.90
C GLY A 45 2.32 -11.30 29.93
N ILE A 46 2.98 -10.93 28.82
CA ILE A 46 4.43 -11.00 28.63
C ILE A 46 5.16 -10.02 29.54
N GLY A 47 4.48 -8.94 29.97
CA GLY A 47 5.01 -7.95 30.90
C GLY A 47 6.19 -7.15 30.34
N GLY A 48 6.17 -5.83 30.54
CA GLY A 48 7.22 -4.93 30.09
C GLY A 48 6.74 -3.98 28.99
N ASP A 49 7.55 -2.95 28.72
CA ASP A 49 7.13 -1.80 27.91
C ASP A 49 7.19 -2.05 26.40
N CYS A 50 7.34 -3.31 25.94
CA CYS A 50 7.48 -3.60 24.52
C CYS A 50 6.99 -4.97 24.03
N VAL A 51 5.89 -4.95 23.25
CA VAL A 51 5.34 -6.09 22.50
C VAL A 51 5.06 -5.63 21.06
N VAL A 52 5.36 -6.49 20.08
CA VAL A 52 4.98 -6.28 18.68
C VAL A 52 4.08 -7.41 18.19
N GLU A 53 3.07 -7.08 17.39
CA GLU A 53 2.28 -8.03 16.61
C GLU A 53 2.87 -8.10 15.21
N ILE A 54 3.17 -9.31 14.74
CA ILE A 54 3.67 -9.58 13.40
C ILE A 54 2.66 -10.47 12.70
N CYS A 55 2.07 -9.96 11.62
CA CYS A 55 1.08 -10.66 10.83
C CYS A 55 1.67 -11.07 9.48
N MET A 56 1.73 -12.39 9.23
CA MET A 56 2.00 -12.92 7.90
C MET A 56 0.69 -13.03 7.12
N PHE A 57 0.61 -12.28 6.04
CA PHE A 57 -0.48 -12.35 5.08
C PHE A 57 -0.05 -13.19 3.87
N VAL A 58 -0.94 -14.06 3.41
CA VAL A 58 -0.74 -14.97 2.30
C VAL A 58 -1.93 -14.87 1.37
N SER A 59 -1.75 -14.41 0.13
CA SER A 59 -2.82 -14.36 -0.86
C SER A 59 -2.68 -15.44 -1.93
N GLY A 60 -3.81 -16.01 -2.32
CA GLY A 60 -3.89 -16.88 -3.51
C GLY A 60 -4.40 -16.17 -4.77
N THR A 61 -4.61 -14.86 -4.72
CA THR A 61 -5.18 -14.06 -5.82
C THR A 61 -4.46 -12.74 -6.09
N SER A 62 -3.58 -12.27 -5.21
CA SER A 62 -2.93 -10.96 -5.33
C SER A 62 -1.63 -11.01 -6.17
N GLY A 63 -1.40 -9.94 -6.94
CA GLY A 63 -0.13 -9.71 -7.63
C GLY A 63 0.17 -10.73 -8.74
N ASN A 64 1.38 -11.28 -8.73
CA ASN A 64 1.83 -12.33 -9.65
C ASN A 64 1.51 -13.76 -9.14
N CYS A 65 1.04 -13.90 -7.89
CA CYS A 65 0.68 -15.18 -7.30
C CYS A 65 -0.75 -15.56 -7.67
N ILE A 66 -0.93 -16.08 -8.90
CA ILE A 66 -2.17 -16.72 -9.32
C ILE A 66 -2.04 -18.21 -9.03
N LYS A 67 -2.81 -18.72 -8.06
CA LYS A 67 -2.82 -20.15 -7.77
C LYS A 67 -3.87 -20.89 -8.61
N GLY A 68 -3.46 -21.97 -9.26
CA GLY A 68 -4.35 -22.81 -10.06
C GLY A 68 -5.31 -23.62 -9.19
N GLY A 69 -6.39 -24.15 -9.75
CA GLY A 69 -7.40 -24.92 -9.00
C GLY A 69 -6.90 -26.22 -8.33
N THR A 70 -5.63 -26.61 -8.56
CA THR A 70 -4.96 -27.74 -7.89
C THR A 70 -3.85 -27.31 -6.93
N ASP A 71 -3.53 -26.01 -6.87
CA ASP A 71 -2.50 -25.42 -6.02
C ASP A 71 -3.16 -24.72 -4.83
N THR A 72 -3.67 -25.51 -3.87
CA THR A 72 -4.32 -24.98 -2.67
C THR A 72 -3.39 -25.14 -1.48
N PHE A 73 -3.33 -24.12 -0.63
CA PHE A 73 -2.79 -24.29 0.72
C PHE A 73 -3.56 -25.41 1.37
N SER A 74 -2.87 -26.48 1.76
CA SER A 74 -3.52 -27.65 2.35
C SER A 74 -3.44 -27.61 3.87
N HIS A 75 -2.33 -27.11 4.42
CA HIS A 75 -2.10 -27.02 5.86
C HIS A 75 -1.32 -25.75 6.17
N MET A 76 -1.60 -25.14 7.32
CA MET A 76 -0.88 -23.99 7.84
C MET A 76 -0.63 -24.17 9.34
N CYS A 77 0.52 -23.70 9.81
CA CYS A 77 0.85 -23.73 11.23
C CYS A 77 1.61 -22.49 11.65
N MET A 78 1.57 -22.18 12.93
CA MET A 78 2.40 -21.12 13.48
C MET A 78 2.67 -21.33 14.96
N GLN A 79 3.67 -20.62 15.48
CA GLN A 79 4.12 -20.77 16.85
C GLN A 79 3.33 -19.86 17.80
N SER A 80 2.13 -20.26 18.19
CA SER A 80 1.33 -19.46 19.13
C SER A 80 0.71 -20.31 20.24
N ASP A 81 0.53 -19.73 21.41
CA ASP A 81 -0.30 -20.27 22.49
C ASP A 81 -1.77 -19.84 22.31
N ALA A 82 -2.57 -20.03 23.37
CA ALA A 82 -3.99 -19.70 23.39
C ALA A 82 -4.31 -18.21 23.24
N SER A 83 -3.30 -17.35 23.41
CA SER A 83 -3.40 -15.90 23.39
C SER A 83 -2.73 -15.27 22.16
N GLY A 84 -2.24 -16.08 21.21
CA GLY A 84 -1.52 -15.57 20.03
C GLY A 84 -0.03 -15.30 20.29
N CYS A 85 0.51 -15.74 21.43
CA CYS A 85 1.88 -15.44 21.87
C CYS A 85 2.85 -16.59 21.53
N PRO A 86 4.15 -16.32 21.26
CA PRO A 86 5.13 -17.33 20.91
C PRO A 86 5.27 -18.40 21.98
N ALA A 87 4.91 -19.62 21.59
CA ALA A 87 4.91 -20.78 22.47
C ALA A 87 6.09 -21.70 22.16
N TRP A 88 6.84 -22.13 23.18
CA TRP A 88 7.99 -23.01 23.03
C TRP A 88 7.81 -24.30 23.83
N LYS A 89 8.29 -25.42 23.29
CA LYS A 89 8.37 -26.70 23.99
C LYS A 89 9.57 -26.69 24.95
N GLU A 90 9.60 -27.66 25.88
CA GLU A 90 10.69 -27.80 26.86
C GLU A 90 12.08 -28.00 26.23
N ASP A 91 12.12 -28.52 25.00
CA ASP A 91 13.35 -28.74 24.22
C ASP A 91 13.81 -27.53 23.41
N GLY A 92 13.10 -26.39 23.53
CA GLY A 92 13.39 -25.16 22.80
C GLY A 92 12.87 -25.15 21.36
N ALA A 93 12.12 -26.17 20.92
CA ALA A 93 11.45 -26.13 19.62
C ALA A 93 10.14 -25.30 19.70
N PRO A 94 9.71 -24.66 18.60
CA PRO A 94 8.44 -23.95 18.56
C PRO A 94 7.27 -24.91 18.79
N ALA A 95 6.33 -24.49 19.64
CA ALA A 95 5.07 -25.19 19.87
C ALA A 95 4.04 -24.71 18.84
N LEU A 96 4.00 -25.39 17.70
CA LEU A 96 3.17 -24.98 16.57
C LEU A 96 1.71 -25.42 16.75
N GLY A 97 0.77 -24.49 16.54
CA GLY A 97 -0.64 -24.77 16.34
C GLY A 97 -0.96 -25.09 14.87
N GLU A 98 -1.95 -25.94 14.63
CA GLU A 98 -2.30 -26.43 13.28
C GLU A 98 -3.66 -25.91 12.80
N GLY A 99 -3.74 -25.56 11.51
CA GLY A 99 -4.98 -25.30 10.76
C GLY A 99 -5.02 -26.10 9.45
N ASP A 100 -6.20 -26.63 9.10
CA ASP A 100 -6.44 -27.39 7.86
C ASP A 100 -7.26 -26.55 6.86
N SER A 101 -7.10 -26.85 5.57
CA SER A 101 -7.77 -26.16 4.48
C SER A 101 -8.62 -27.11 3.64
N THR A 102 -9.90 -26.73 3.50
CA THR A 102 -10.68 -27.04 2.29
C THR A 102 -11.32 -25.76 1.73
N THR A 103 -10.51 -24.68 1.64
CA THR A 103 -10.78 -23.22 1.47
C THR A 103 -10.82 -22.38 2.76
N CYS A 104 -10.16 -22.89 3.80
CA CYS A 104 -9.79 -22.29 5.10
C CYS A 104 -10.90 -22.01 6.15
N THR A 105 -10.77 -22.62 7.34
CA THR A 105 -11.58 -22.28 8.54
C THR A 105 -10.67 -22.05 9.75
N ALA A 106 -10.23 -20.81 9.92
CA ALA A 106 -9.62 -20.32 11.15
C ALA A 106 -10.66 -19.42 11.86
N SER A 107 -11.33 -19.95 12.88
CA SER A 107 -12.23 -19.18 13.73
C SER A 107 -11.52 -18.88 15.06
N GLY A 108 -11.02 -17.66 15.21
CA GLY A 108 -11.06 -17.01 16.51
C GLY A 108 -12.50 -17.10 17.01
N GLU A 109 -12.67 -17.69 18.20
CA GLU A 109 -13.92 -18.12 18.85
C GLU A 109 -14.49 -19.49 18.42
N GLY A 110 -13.86 -20.55 18.93
CA GLY A 110 -14.59 -21.68 19.55
C GLY A 110 -14.83 -22.93 18.70
N TYR A 111 -13.83 -23.82 18.67
CA TYR A 111 -13.85 -25.25 19.07
C TYR A 111 -12.77 -26.03 18.30
N GLY A 112 -11.67 -26.39 18.96
CA GLY A 112 -10.73 -27.39 18.42
C GLY A 112 -9.37 -27.43 19.10
N THR A 113 -8.53 -26.44 18.85
CA THR A 113 -7.22 -26.26 19.47
C THR A 113 -6.95 -24.76 19.56
N VAL A 114 -6.78 -24.26 20.80
CA VAL A 114 -6.73 -22.84 21.13
C VAL A 114 -5.50 -22.09 20.59
N THR A 115 -4.54 -22.78 19.96
CA THR A 115 -3.17 -22.30 19.72
C THR A 115 -2.92 -21.71 18.33
N PHE A 116 -3.95 -21.35 17.56
CA PHE A 116 -3.80 -20.79 16.21
C PHE A 116 -4.67 -19.53 16.05
N ASP A 117 -4.04 -18.36 16.11
CA ASP A 117 -4.59 -17.04 15.79
C ASP A 117 -4.44 -16.65 14.29
N GLY A 118 -5.40 -17.08 13.47
CA GLY A 118 -5.45 -16.72 12.06
C GLY A 118 -6.85 -16.39 11.57
N LYS A 119 -6.93 -15.62 10.48
CA LYS A 119 -8.15 -15.27 9.75
C LYS A 119 -8.02 -15.67 8.30
N CYS A 120 -9.12 -16.05 7.67
CA CYS A 120 -9.14 -16.43 6.26
C CYS A 120 -10.34 -15.81 5.54
N SER A 121 -10.13 -15.46 4.27
CA SER A 121 -11.18 -15.03 3.34
C SER A 121 -10.90 -15.61 1.96
N GLY A 122 -11.66 -16.63 1.55
CA GLY A 122 -11.43 -17.31 0.26
C GLY A 122 -10.06 -18.01 0.21
N ASN A 123 -9.18 -17.58 -0.70
CA ASN A 123 -7.82 -18.09 -0.84
C ASN A 123 -6.77 -17.30 -0.04
N ASP A 124 -7.21 -16.27 0.68
CA ASP A 124 -6.34 -15.37 1.41
C ASP A 124 -6.34 -15.70 2.91
N VAL A 125 -5.16 -15.66 3.52
CA VAL A 125 -4.87 -16.09 4.89
C VAL A 125 -4.10 -14.97 5.59
N LEU A 126 -4.48 -14.65 6.81
CA LEU A 126 -3.76 -13.77 7.72
C LEU A 126 -3.44 -14.55 8.99
N MET A 127 -2.18 -14.59 9.40
CA MET A 127 -1.73 -15.26 10.63
C MET A 127 -0.89 -14.31 11.45
N CYS A 128 -1.31 -13.99 12.66
CA CYS A 128 -0.65 -13.03 13.52
C CYS A 128 -0.01 -13.73 14.72
N GLN A 129 1.15 -13.25 15.12
CA GLN A 129 1.85 -13.67 16.33
C GLN A 129 2.36 -12.41 17.04
N GLU A 130 2.11 -12.32 18.33
CA GLU A 130 2.74 -11.30 19.17
C GLU A 130 4.17 -11.71 19.53
N GLY A 131 5.02 -10.83 20.05
CA GLY A 131 6.38 -11.20 20.45
C GLY A 131 7.16 -10.05 21.06
N LYS A 132 8.29 -10.36 21.69
CA LYS A 132 9.22 -9.37 22.26
C LYS A 132 10.57 -9.39 21.53
N PRO A 133 11.37 -8.32 21.66
CA PRO A 133 12.77 -8.32 21.23
C PRO A 133 13.51 -9.61 21.64
N GLY A 134 14.17 -10.25 20.66
CA GLY A 134 14.88 -11.52 20.81
C GLY A 134 14.05 -12.77 20.49
N ASP A 135 12.72 -12.70 20.40
CA ASP A 135 11.92 -13.86 20.00
C ASP A 135 12.07 -14.12 18.49
N THR A 136 12.12 -15.39 18.11
CA THR A 136 11.94 -15.82 16.71
C THR A 136 10.56 -16.46 16.55
N LEU A 137 9.75 -15.89 15.66
CA LEU A 137 8.41 -16.35 15.31
C LEU A 137 8.47 -17.23 14.08
N TYR A 138 7.61 -18.25 14.00
CA TYR A 138 7.57 -19.18 12.86
C TYR A 138 6.16 -19.37 12.31
N TRP A 139 6.06 -19.42 10.98
CA TRP A 139 4.87 -19.82 10.23
C TRP A 139 5.23 -20.91 9.24
N ILE A 140 4.35 -21.89 9.03
CA ILE A 140 4.56 -22.99 8.10
C ILE A 140 3.39 -23.07 7.15
N LEU A 141 3.69 -23.18 5.86
CA LEU A 141 2.70 -23.31 4.79
C LEU A 141 2.99 -24.54 3.95
N LYS A 142 1.94 -25.31 3.68
CA LYS A 142 1.99 -26.49 2.80
C LYS A 142 1.24 -26.24 1.50
N ASP A 143 1.99 -26.17 0.41
CA ASP A 143 1.54 -25.80 -0.94
C ASP A 143 1.84 -26.91 -1.96
N GLY A 144 1.07 -27.02 -3.04
CA GLY A 144 1.18 -28.14 -3.97
C GLY A 144 2.52 -28.17 -4.72
N GLY A 145 3.21 -29.32 -4.73
CA GLY A 145 4.46 -29.49 -5.49
C GLY A 145 5.44 -30.43 -4.81
N SER A 146 6.40 -30.99 -5.55
CA SER A 146 7.45 -31.83 -4.97
C SER A 146 8.78 -31.62 -5.69
N THR A 147 9.52 -30.59 -5.29
CA THR A 147 10.99 -30.55 -5.40
C THR A 147 11.55 -29.67 -4.27
N ILE A 148 12.79 -29.96 -3.87
CA ILE A 148 13.50 -29.40 -2.73
C ILE A 148 14.55 -28.41 -3.27
N GLU A 149 14.62 -27.19 -2.72
CA GLU A 149 15.77 -26.22 -2.64
C GLU A 149 15.21 -24.79 -2.41
N GLU A 150 15.81 -23.79 -1.74
CA GLU A 150 17.03 -23.50 -0.95
C GLU A 150 16.58 -22.73 0.33
N ASP A 151 17.46 -22.58 1.33
CA ASP A 151 17.28 -21.64 2.44
C ASP A 151 17.54 -20.22 1.93
N VAL A 152 16.50 -19.38 1.90
CA VAL A 152 16.57 -18.04 1.33
C VAL A 152 16.19 -17.01 2.38
N THR A 153 17.06 -16.02 2.51
CA THR A 153 16.83 -14.83 3.32
C THR A 153 16.27 -13.71 2.45
N TYR A 154 15.19 -13.11 2.91
CA TYR A 154 14.56 -11.94 2.33
C TYR A 154 14.69 -10.77 3.31
N ASP A 155 15.14 -9.63 2.79
CA ASP A 155 14.98 -8.36 3.48
C ASP A 155 13.57 -7.86 3.14
N LEU A 156 12.61 -8.19 4.01
CA LEU A 156 11.24 -7.73 3.81
C LEU A 156 11.06 -6.38 4.50
N PRO A 157 10.64 -5.34 3.76
CA PRO A 157 10.26 -4.09 4.39
C PRO A 157 9.01 -4.34 5.24
N TYR A 158 8.95 -3.71 6.41
CA TYR A 158 7.75 -3.72 7.24
C TYR A 158 7.42 -2.31 7.72
N THR A 159 6.16 -2.11 8.06
CA THR A 159 5.59 -0.87 8.59
C THR A 159 5.54 -0.95 10.11
N VAL A 160 5.78 0.16 10.81
CA VAL A 160 5.50 0.27 12.24
C VAL A 160 4.58 1.48 12.43
N ALA A 161 3.32 1.24 12.78
CA ALA A 161 2.37 2.32 13.10
C ALA A 161 2.32 3.47 12.05
N GLY A 162 2.39 3.15 10.75
CA GLY A 162 2.34 4.14 9.66
C GLY A 162 3.67 4.83 9.33
N GLU A 163 4.73 4.64 10.12
CA GLU A 163 6.08 5.14 9.82
C GLU A 163 6.92 4.04 9.16
N THR A 164 7.60 4.34 8.04
CA THR A 164 8.70 3.47 7.56
C THR A 164 9.89 3.79 8.41
N GLU A 165 10.36 2.82 9.16
CA GLU A 165 11.75 2.81 9.54
C GLU A 165 12.48 1.90 8.52
N ASP A 166 13.58 2.40 7.94
CA ASP A 166 14.35 1.75 6.87
C ASP A 166 15.25 0.65 7.47
N CYS A 167 14.63 -0.44 7.90
CA CYS A 167 15.30 -1.48 8.66
C CYS A 167 15.07 -2.82 7.98
N SER A 168 16.15 -3.42 7.50
CA SER A 168 16.10 -4.78 6.96
C SER A 168 15.95 -5.76 8.11
N ASN A 169 14.72 -6.20 8.38
CA ASN A 169 14.54 -7.40 9.17
C ASN A 169 14.56 -8.62 8.27
N THR A 170 15.34 -9.60 8.71
CA THR A 170 15.69 -10.78 7.95
C THR A 170 14.57 -11.79 8.10
N VAL A 171 13.68 -11.86 7.10
CA VAL A 171 12.70 -12.93 7.00
C VAL A 171 13.36 -14.10 6.28
N ARG A 172 13.38 -15.25 6.91
CA ARG A 172 14.03 -16.45 6.36
C ARG A 172 12.97 -17.45 5.94
N CYS A 173 13.11 -18.01 4.75
CA CYS A 173 12.30 -19.12 4.26
C CYS A 173 13.17 -20.37 4.09
N PHE A 174 12.78 -21.48 4.70
CA PHE A 174 13.52 -22.74 4.64
C PHE A 174 12.57 -23.94 4.75
N ASN A 175 13.08 -25.13 4.40
CA ASN A 175 12.29 -26.36 4.36
C ASN A 175 12.74 -27.36 5.43
N GLY A 176 11.79 -28.11 5.99
CA GLY A 176 12.06 -29.39 6.68
C GLY A 176 12.61 -29.34 8.11
N GLU A 177 12.70 -28.16 8.74
CA GLU A 177 13.15 -28.05 10.15
C GLU A 177 12.00 -28.31 11.14
N TYR A 178 10.82 -27.75 10.84
CA TYR A 178 9.64 -27.83 11.69
C TYR A 178 8.48 -28.50 10.95
N ASN A 179 7.55 -29.10 11.69
CA ASN A 179 6.48 -29.91 11.12
C ASN A 179 5.11 -29.47 11.63
N CYS A 180 4.15 -29.43 10.71
CA CYS A 180 2.72 -29.40 11.01
C CYS A 180 2.22 -30.79 11.46
N GLY A 181 2.51 -31.16 12.71
CA GLY A 181 1.85 -32.28 13.42
C GLY A 181 2.54 -33.64 13.49
N GLU A 182 2.08 -34.47 14.43
CA GLU A 182 2.82 -35.66 14.89
C GLU A 182 2.52 -36.98 14.15
N ASN A 183 1.34 -37.15 13.52
CA ASN A 183 0.82 -38.51 13.29
C ASN A 183 0.50 -38.97 11.85
N ASP A 184 0.39 -38.14 10.81
CA ASP A 184 0.20 -38.65 9.43
C ASP A 184 0.95 -37.87 8.32
N ASN A 185 1.61 -36.74 8.63
CA ASN A 185 2.27 -35.88 7.64
C ASN A 185 3.81 -35.91 7.65
N LYS A 186 4.46 -36.71 8.51
CA LYS A 186 5.95 -36.78 8.63
C LYS A 186 6.67 -37.08 7.31
N ALA A 187 6.01 -37.73 6.35
CA ALA A 187 6.58 -38.03 5.03
C ALA A 187 6.53 -36.84 4.05
N GLN A 188 5.98 -35.67 4.45
CA GLN A 188 5.74 -34.52 3.57
C GLN A 188 6.54 -33.25 3.94
N GLN A 189 7.57 -33.34 4.80
CA GLN A 189 8.52 -32.25 5.07
C GLN A 189 9.06 -31.57 3.81
N ALA A 190 9.23 -32.34 2.72
CA ALA A 190 9.67 -31.83 1.43
C ALA A 190 8.64 -30.90 0.73
N ARG A 191 7.48 -30.64 1.34
CA ARG A 191 6.38 -29.81 0.81
C ARG A 191 5.94 -28.70 1.77
N GLU A 192 6.63 -28.56 2.91
CA GLU A 192 6.34 -27.56 3.93
C GLU A 192 7.43 -26.49 3.88
N ARG A 193 7.01 -25.23 3.71
CA ARG A 193 7.88 -24.05 3.78
C ARG A 193 7.68 -23.37 5.11
N THR A 194 8.77 -23.20 5.83
CA THR A 194 8.81 -22.45 7.08
C THR A 194 9.31 -21.04 6.79
N TRP A 195 8.55 -20.06 7.28
CA TRP A 195 8.92 -18.66 7.33
C TRP A 195 9.24 -18.32 8.77
N SER A 196 10.39 -17.69 9.02
CA SER A 196 10.76 -17.21 10.35
C SER A 196 11.08 -15.73 10.34
N PHE A 197 10.67 -15.05 11.40
CA PHE A 197 11.00 -13.65 11.69
C PHE A 197 11.66 -13.58 13.06
N THR A 198 12.86 -13.01 13.15
CA THR A 198 13.51 -12.74 14.45
C THR A 198 13.35 -11.27 14.80
N ILE A 199 12.73 -11.00 15.94
CA ILE A 199 12.58 -9.65 16.46
C ILE A 199 13.95 -9.19 16.98
N PRO A 200 14.55 -8.11 16.44
CA PRO A 200 15.86 -7.68 16.90
C PRO A 200 15.90 -7.43 18.40
N GLU A 201 16.98 -7.84 19.05
CA GLU A 201 17.27 -7.45 20.43
C GLU A 201 17.57 -5.95 20.44
N GLY A 202 16.57 -5.14 20.79
CA GLY A 202 16.77 -3.71 21.08
C GLY A 202 17.66 -3.51 22.31
N ASP A 203 17.96 -2.25 22.64
CA ASP A 203 18.80 -1.88 23.80
C ASP A 203 18.18 -2.14 25.19
N GLY A 204 17.09 -2.92 25.24
CA GLY A 204 16.32 -3.24 26.43
C GLY A 204 15.40 -2.12 26.92
N SER A 205 15.27 -1.01 26.18
CA SER A 205 14.46 0.14 26.59
C SER A 205 13.54 0.74 25.52
N SER A 206 13.66 0.33 24.25
CA SER A 206 12.80 0.79 23.16
C SER A 206 12.27 -0.38 22.32
N CYS A 207 11.01 -0.28 21.87
CA CYS A 207 10.46 -1.10 20.77
C CYS A 207 11.04 -0.72 19.41
N ASP A 208 12.35 -0.47 19.39
CA ASP A 208 13.08 -0.18 18.18
C ASP A 208 13.38 -1.52 17.51
N VAL A 209 12.40 -2.03 16.78
CA VAL A 209 12.49 -3.18 15.85
C VAL A 209 13.49 -2.91 14.70
N CYS A 210 14.08 -1.72 14.72
CA CYS A 210 14.98 -1.12 13.77
C CYS A 210 16.39 -0.88 14.30
N ALA A 211 16.65 -1.23 15.56
CA ALA A 211 17.99 -1.21 16.11
C ALA A 211 18.88 -2.14 15.26
N PRO A 212 20.00 -1.66 14.69
CA PRO A 212 20.92 -2.54 13.97
C PRO A 212 21.35 -3.63 14.95
N GLY A 213 20.93 -4.87 14.68
CA GLY A 213 21.30 -6.01 15.50
C GLY A 213 22.80 -5.96 15.74
N THR A 214 23.20 -5.95 17.02
CA THR A 214 24.61 -6.22 17.31
C THR A 214 24.87 -7.62 16.76
N PRO A 215 25.84 -7.80 15.84
CA PRO A 215 26.24 -9.14 15.43
C PRO A 215 26.54 -9.93 16.71
N PRO A 216 26.26 -11.24 16.77
CA PRO A 216 26.74 -12.07 17.87
C PRO A 216 28.22 -11.76 18.03
N GLY A 217 28.58 -11.14 19.15
CA GLY A 217 29.94 -10.75 19.39
C GLY A 217 30.80 -11.99 19.25
N ASP A 218 31.82 -11.93 18.39
CA ASP A 218 33.02 -12.74 18.53
C ASP A 218 33.67 -12.38 19.86
N GLU A 219 33.04 -12.76 20.97
CA GLU A 219 33.72 -12.85 22.25
C GLU A 219 34.54 -14.14 22.16
N PRO A 220 35.89 -14.06 22.17
CA PRO A 220 36.71 -15.24 22.11
C PRO A 220 36.37 -16.11 23.34
N PRO A 221 36.28 -17.44 23.18
CA PRO A 221 35.87 -18.31 24.27
C PRO A 221 36.80 -18.07 25.47
N THR A 222 36.21 -17.69 26.60
CA THR A 222 36.89 -17.68 27.89
C THR A 222 37.12 -19.13 28.28
N ASP A 223 38.31 -19.63 27.93
CA ASP A 223 38.79 -20.97 28.24
C ASP A 223 39.00 -21.07 29.76
N GLU A 224 38.09 -21.77 30.45
CA GLU A 224 38.35 -22.28 31.80
C GLU A 224 39.46 -23.33 31.73
N THR A 225 40.69 -22.89 32.03
CA THR A 225 41.86 -23.76 32.10
C THR A 225 41.70 -24.82 33.21
N PRO A 226 41.78 -26.14 32.91
CA PRO A 226 42.19 -27.12 33.90
C PRO A 226 43.73 -27.12 34.00
N THR A 227 44.20 -27.14 35.24
CA THR A 227 45.62 -27.21 35.59
C THR A 227 46.18 -28.60 35.28
N ASP A 228 47.24 -28.71 34.47
CA ASP A 228 48.33 -29.66 34.72
C ASP A 228 49.61 -29.37 33.89
N THR A 229 50.75 -29.45 34.58
CA THR A 229 52.13 -29.15 34.16
C THR A 229 52.84 -30.30 33.39
N PRO A 230 54.02 -30.07 32.74
CA PRO A 230 54.32 -30.47 31.35
C PRO A 230 55.20 -31.72 31.20
N PRO A 231 55.51 -32.10 29.94
CA PRO A 231 56.92 -32.32 29.62
C PRO A 231 57.44 -31.61 28.36
N THR A 232 58.64 -31.09 28.58
CA THR A 232 59.75 -30.68 27.74
C THR A 232 59.88 -31.34 26.36
N GLY A 233 60.03 -30.51 25.32
CA GLY A 233 60.57 -30.88 24.01
C GLY A 233 60.83 -29.65 23.14
N THR A 234 62.10 -29.34 22.90
CA THR A 234 62.59 -28.22 22.06
C THR A 234 62.17 -28.37 20.58
N PRO A 235 61.83 -27.28 19.87
CA PRO A 235 61.47 -27.36 18.46
C PRO A 235 62.72 -27.39 17.56
N PRO A 236 62.75 -28.19 16.48
CA PRO A 236 63.69 -27.98 15.40
C PRO A 236 63.21 -26.83 14.51
N THR A 237 64.17 -25.98 14.17
CA THR A 237 64.12 -24.86 13.23
C THR A 237 64.17 -25.39 11.80
N ASP A 238 63.27 -24.94 10.93
CA ASP A 238 63.48 -24.96 9.47
C ASP A 238 62.92 -23.65 8.87
N GLU A 239 63.79 -22.93 8.16
CA GLU A 239 63.50 -21.68 7.45
C GLU A 239 62.65 -21.91 6.19
N PRO A 240 61.73 -20.99 5.83
CA PRO A 240 61.01 -21.05 4.57
C PRO A 240 61.86 -20.53 3.39
N PRO A 241 61.75 -21.11 2.18
CA PRO A 241 62.42 -20.59 1.00
C PRO A 241 61.81 -19.24 0.56
N THR A 242 62.70 -18.34 0.17
CA THR A 242 62.41 -16.99 -0.34
C THR A 242 62.20 -17.06 -1.85
N ASP A 243 61.01 -16.67 -2.32
CA ASP A 243 60.77 -16.36 -3.74
C ASP A 243 60.55 -14.85 -3.90
N GLU A 244 61.45 -14.20 -4.66
CA GLU A 244 61.36 -12.80 -5.05
C GLU A 244 60.26 -12.58 -6.11
N PRO A 245 59.39 -11.56 -5.97
CA PRO A 245 58.47 -11.17 -7.03
C PRO A 245 59.17 -10.27 -8.07
N PRO A 246 58.83 -10.39 -9.36
CA PRO A 246 59.46 -9.61 -10.43
C PRO A 246 59.08 -8.12 -10.36
N THR A 247 60.10 -7.28 -10.54
CA THR A 247 60.01 -5.83 -10.74
C THR A 247 59.34 -5.49 -12.07
N GLY A 248 58.19 -4.81 -11.99
CA GLY A 248 57.59 -4.08 -13.10
C GLY A 248 57.19 -2.68 -12.65
N THR A 249 57.91 -1.66 -13.12
CA THR A 249 57.60 -0.25 -12.90
C THR A 249 56.38 0.17 -13.73
N PRO A 250 55.34 0.77 -13.12
CA PRO A 250 54.27 1.42 -13.88
C PRO A 250 54.73 2.79 -14.39
N PRO A 251 54.27 3.24 -15.58
CA PRO A 251 54.62 4.56 -16.12
C PRO A 251 53.94 5.68 -15.31
N THR A 252 54.69 6.76 -15.09
CA THR A 252 54.21 8.00 -14.46
C THR A 252 53.76 8.96 -15.56
N ASP A 253 52.46 9.18 -15.69
CA ASP A 253 51.92 10.32 -16.44
C ASP A 253 51.58 11.44 -15.44
N GLU A 254 52.25 12.59 -15.58
CA GLU A 254 51.95 13.81 -14.85
C GLU A 254 50.61 14.42 -15.31
N PRO A 255 49.71 14.83 -14.40
CA PRO A 255 48.52 15.57 -14.77
C PRO A 255 48.86 17.04 -15.10
N PRO A 256 48.22 17.66 -16.10
CA PRO A 256 48.40 19.08 -16.39
C PRO A 256 47.86 19.95 -15.25
N THR A 257 48.65 20.95 -14.86
CA THR A 257 48.28 21.97 -13.88
C THR A 257 47.60 23.14 -14.58
N ASP A 258 46.27 23.21 -14.57
CA ASP A 258 45.54 24.40 -14.97
C ASP A 258 45.30 25.31 -13.76
N THR A 259 45.98 26.46 -13.76
CA THR A 259 45.78 27.55 -12.80
C THR A 259 44.43 28.25 -13.05
N PRO A 260 43.54 28.37 -12.05
CA PRO A 260 42.32 29.16 -12.19
C PRO A 260 42.63 30.66 -12.12
N PRO A 261 41.96 31.52 -12.92
CA PRO A 261 42.13 32.96 -12.84
C PRO A 261 41.49 33.52 -11.55
N THR A 262 42.27 34.28 -10.80
CA THR A 262 41.80 35.13 -9.69
C THR A 262 40.95 36.28 -10.24
N GLY A 263 39.63 36.15 -10.15
CA GLY A 263 38.66 37.24 -10.27
C GLY A 263 38.14 37.63 -8.88
N THR A 264 38.35 38.88 -8.50
CA THR A 264 37.78 39.50 -7.29
C THR A 264 36.25 39.54 -7.35
N PRO A 265 35.53 39.12 -6.28
CA PRO A 265 34.08 39.20 -6.23
C PRO A 265 33.61 40.65 -5.97
N PRO A 266 32.54 41.14 -6.63
CA PRO A 266 31.91 42.39 -6.26
C PRO A 266 31.15 42.21 -4.94
N THR A 267 31.42 43.10 -3.98
CA THR A 267 30.63 43.32 -2.78
C THR A 267 29.27 43.91 -3.16
N GLY A 268 28.23 43.10 -3.12
CA GLY A 268 26.83 43.53 -3.09
C GLY A 268 26.13 42.80 -1.95
N SER A 269 25.60 43.55 -0.99
CA SER A 269 24.83 43.02 0.14
C SER A 269 23.55 42.34 -0.35
N PRO A 270 23.17 41.16 0.19
CA PRO A 270 21.87 40.56 -0.10
C PRO A 270 20.75 41.34 0.62
N PRO A 271 19.56 41.51 0.00
CA PRO A 271 18.36 41.90 0.74
C PRO A 271 17.92 40.71 1.62
N THR A 272 17.67 41.00 2.89
CA THR A 272 16.97 40.10 3.81
C THR A 272 15.48 40.23 3.53
N ASP A 273 14.90 39.31 2.76
CA ASP A 273 13.45 39.09 2.77
C ASP A 273 13.19 37.79 3.54
N GLU A 274 12.63 37.97 4.72
CA GLU A 274 12.17 36.94 5.65
C GLU A 274 10.86 36.32 5.08
N PRO A 275 10.70 34.99 5.04
CA PRO A 275 9.46 34.38 4.59
C PRO A 275 8.32 34.68 5.59
N PRO A 276 7.09 34.96 5.13
CA PRO A 276 5.99 35.27 6.05
C PRO A 276 5.61 34.02 6.85
N ILE A 277 5.81 34.11 8.17
CA ILE A 277 5.17 33.23 9.15
C ILE A 277 3.69 33.63 9.19
N SER A 278 2.80 32.82 8.62
CA SER A 278 1.36 32.92 8.87
C SER A 278 1.05 32.31 10.24
N THR A 279 1.19 33.11 11.29
CA THR A 279 0.49 32.88 12.55
C THR A 279 -1.02 33.09 12.34
N PRO A 280 -1.89 32.14 12.77
CA PRO A 280 -3.33 32.36 12.73
C PRO A 280 -3.73 33.50 13.69
N PRO A 281 -4.68 34.39 13.31
CA PRO A 281 -5.12 35.46 14.19
C PRO A 281 -5.96 34.88 15.34
N LEU A 282 -5.48 35.09 16.57
CA LEU A 282 -6.28 35.03 17.79
C LEU A 282 -7.35 36.14 17.74
N THR A 283 -8.61 35.79 17.53
CA THR A 283 -9.74 36.66 17.84
C THR A 283 -10.13 36.49 19.32
N PRO A 284 -10.28 37.58 20.09
CA PRO A 284 -10.68 37.52 21.48
C PRO A 284 -12.18 37.23 21.64
N GLU A 285 -12.48 36.29 22.53
CA GLU A 285 -13.80 36.08 23.13
C GLU A 285 -14.22 37.31 23.96
N ASP A 286 -15.50 37.70 23.90
CA ASP A 286 -16.45 37.95 25.02
C ASP A 286 -17.71 38.74 24.53
N PRO A 287 -18.84 38.84 25.27
CA PRO A 287 -19.83 37.84 25.71
C PRO A 287 -21.23 38.01 25.09
N GLU A 288 -22.10 37.03 25.35
CA GLU A 288 -23.55 36.93 25.06
C GLU A 288 -24.44 38.16 25.40
N GLU A 289 -25.43 38.45 24.55
CA GLU A 289 -26.88 38.42 24.90
C GLU A 289 -27.81 38.57 23.66
N PRO A 290 -29.08 38.11 23.71
CA PRO A 290 -29.81 37.57 22.56
C PRO A 290 -30.85 38.52 21.94
N ALA A 291 -31.20 38.32 20.66
CA ALA A 291 -32.55 38.60 20.14
C ALA A 291 -32.80 38.14 18.69
N VAL A 292 -33.75 37.20 18.56
CA VAL A 292 -34.89 37.17 17.62
C VAL A 292 -34.64 36.91 16.12
N ALA A 293 -35.26 35.82 15.66
CA ALA A 293 -35.33 35.30 14.30
C ALA A 293 -36.16 36.15 13.31
N ALA A 294 -35.73 36.17 12.04
CA ALA A 294 -36.54 35.91 10.83
C ALA A 294 -35.64 35.82 9.58
N PRO A 295 -36.05 35.10 8.52
CA PRO A 295 -35.18 34.26 7.72
C PRO A 295 -34.63 34.95 6.46
N THR A 296 -33.40 34.60 6.08
CA THR A 296 -32.91 34.75 4.70
C THR A 296 -32.29 33.44 4.27
N SER A 297 -32.97 32.83 3.30
CA SER A 297 -32.51 31.68 2.53
C SER A 297 -31.34 32.15 1.67
N GLU A 298 -30.14 31.73 1.99
CA GLU A 298 -29.06 31.64 1.02
C GLU A 298 -28.46 30.24 1.11
N ASN A 299 -28.49 29.59 -0.04
CA ASN A 299 -28.02 28.24 -0.30
C ASN A 299 -26.50 28.29 -0.28
N GLU A 300 -25.88 28.15 0.89
CA GLU A 300 -24.49 27.72 0.97
C GLU A 300 -24.42 26.30 0.38
N SER A 301 -23.80 26.18 -0.79
CA SER A 301 -23.46 24.88 -1.35
C SER A 301 -22.49 24.21 -0.39
N THR A 302 -22.97 23.22 0.36
CA THR A 302 -22.09 22.31 1.08
C THR A 302 -21.08 21.73 0.08
N PRO A 303 -19.77 21.81 0.35
CA PRO A 303 -18.77 21.29 -0.57
C PRO A 303 -19.02 19.80 -0.81
N THR A 304 -19.07 19.39 -2.07
CA THR A 304 -19.23 17.98 -2.45
C THR A 304 -17.94 17.23 -2.11
N PRO A 305 -17.98 16.20 -1.24
CA PRO A 305 -16.82 15.36 -0.95
C PRO A 305 -16.40 14.60 -2.20
N GLY A 306 -15.11 14.32 -2.34
CA GLY A 306 -14.60 13.65 -3.53
C GLY A 306 -13.14 13.93 -3.82
N SER A 307 -12.72 13.59 -5.03
CA SER A 307 -11.39 13.90 -5.54
C SER A 307 -11.43 14.32 -7.01
N ASN A 308 -10.60 15.28 -7.38
CA ASN A 308 -10.59 15.93 -8.69
C ASN A 308 -9.18 15.98 -9.26
N GLY A 309 -9.02 15.82 -10.58
CA GLY A 309 -7.83 16.31 -11.30
C GLY A 309 -6.50 15.62 -10.95
N ASP A 310 -5.44 16.42 -10.79
CA ASP A 310 -4.29 16.08 -9.96
C ASP A 310 -4.75 15.96 -8.51
N PRO A 311 -4.35 14.96 -7.69
CA PRO A 311 -5.21 14.47 -6.62
C PRO A 311 -5.44 15.48 -5.49
N HIS A 312 -6.41 16.36 -5.72
CA HIS A 312 -7.05 17.25 -4.79
C HIS A 312 -8.17 16.45 -4.16
N PHE A 313 -8.12 16.30 -2.85
CA PHE A 313 -9.10 15.57 -2.08
C PHE A 313 -9.90 16.55 -1.25
N LYS A 314 -11.21 16.29 -1.14
CA LYS A 314 -12.11 16.97 -0.23
C LYS A 314 -12.71 15.92 0.70
N THR A 315 -12.39 16.02 1.99
CA THR A 315 -12.97 15.13 3.02
C THR A 315 -14.48 15.33 3.09
N TRP A 316 -15.16 14.46 3.84
CA TRP A 316 -16.62 14.52 4.02
C TRP A 316 -17.13 15.83 4.64
N ASN A 317 -16.29 16.53 5.42
CA ASN A 317 -16.60 17.85 5.97
C ASN A 317 -16.00 19.01 5.16
N GLY A 318 -15.46 18.72 3.97
CA GLY A 318 -14.96 19.74 3.04
C GLY A 318 -13.55 20.25 3.32
N GLU A 319 -12.77 19.58 4.18
CA GLU A 319 -11.35 19.87 4.32
C GLU A 319 -10.61 19.46 3.05
N HIS A 320 -9.75 20.36 2.56
CA HIS A 320 -9.00 20.16 1.33
C HIS A 320 -7.57 19.72 1.62
N PHE A 321 -7.10 18.69 0.93
CA PHE A 321 -5.70 18.28 0.98
C PHE A 321 -5.22 17.71 -0.36
N GLU A 322 -3.90 17.61 -0.51
CA GLU A 322 -3.24 17.14 -1.72
C GLU A 322 -2.37 15.92 -1.40
N PHE A 323 -2.40 14.92 -2.28
CA PHE A 323 -1.47 13.79 -2.23
C PHE A 323 -0.96 13.46 -3.64
N HIS A 324 0.32 13.68 -3.89
CA HIS A 324 0.92 13.50 -5.22
C HIS A 324 1.68 12.17 -5.40
N GLY A 325 1.27 11.10 -4.71
CA GLY A 325 1.83 9.76 -4.93
C GLY A 325 1.28 9.07 -6.18
N GLN A 326 2.02 8.09 -6.71
CA GLN A 326 1.57 7.10 -7.69
C GLN A 326 1.39 5.74 -7.03
N CYS A 327 0.15 5.25 -7.02
CA CYS A 327 -0.26 3.92 -6.55
C CYS A 327 -1.77 3.76 -6.78
N ASP A 328 -2.30 2.59 -6.41
CA ASP A 328 -3.72 2.39 -6.21
C ASP A 328 -4.09 2.79 -4.77
N LEU A 329 -5.15 3.56 -4.59
CA LEU A 329 -5.63 4.06 -3.29
C LEU A 329 -7.08 3.65 -3.04
N VAL A 330 -7.41 3.36 -1.79
CA VAL A 330 -8.79 3.24 -1.31
C VAL A 330 -9.33 4.64 -1.04
N LEU A 331 -10.21 5.11 -1.92
CA LEU A 331 -10.85 6.42 -1.78
C LEU A 331 -11.91 6.39 -0.67
N ALA A 332 -12.79 5.40 -0.71
CA ALA A 332 -13.84 5.16 0.27
C ALA A 332 -14.27 3.69 0.25
N LYS A 333 -14.59 3.13 1.41
CA LYS A 333 -15.00 1.74 1.62
C LYS A 333 -15.99 1.63 2.76
N ASP A 334 -17.03 0.83 2.58
CA ASP A 334 -18.02 0.50 3.61
C ASP A 334 -18.58 -0.90 3.34
N ALA A 335 -18.24 -1.87 4.19
CA ALA A 335 -18.70 -3.25 4.06
C ALA A 335 -20.20 -3.40 4.36
N ASP A 336 -20.76 -2.54 5.21
CA ASP A 336 -22.16 -2.56 5.64
C ASP A 336 -23.06 -1.71 4.74
N PHE A 337 -22.48 -1.06 3.73
CA PHE A 337 -23.19 -0.20 2.78
C PHE A 337 -24.44 -0.91 2.25
N ALA A 338 -25.55 -0.19 2.24
CA ALA A 338 -26.82 -0.66 1.73
C ALA A 338 -27.28 -2.03 2.30
N GLU A 339 -27.24 -2.20 3.62
CA GLU A 339 -27.62 -3.46 4.34
C GLU A 339 -26.65 -4.62 4.04
N GLY A 340 -25.34 -4.35 4.08
CA GLY A 340 -24.30 -5.36 3.85
C GLY A 340 -24.09 -5.72 2.38
N LEU A 341 -24.59 -4.91 1.46
CA LEU A 341 -24.30 -5.05 0.03
C LEU A 341 -22.83 -4.72 -0.25
N GLY A 342 -22.26 -3.79 0.51
CA GLY A 342 -20.85 -3.40 0.41
C GLY A 342 -20.57 -2.38 -0.69
N LEU A 343 -19.62 -1.49 -0.41
CA LEU A 343 -19.10 -0.45 -1.29
C LEU A 343 -17.59 -0.42 -1.18
N ASP A 344 -16.88 -0.50 -2.30
CA ASP A 344 -15.45 -0.16 -2.40
C ASP A 344 -15.25 0.81 -3.56
N ILE A 345 -14.49 1.87 -3.33
CA ILE A 345 -14.10 2.83 -4.34
C ILE A 345 -12.59 2.98 -4.29
N GLN A 346 -11.93 2.63 -5.39
CA GLN A 346 -10.49 2.74 -5.55
C GLN A 346 -10.14 3.69 -6.68
N ILE A 347 -9.03 4.38 -6.53
CA ILE A 347 -8.47 5.25 -7.57
C ILE A 347 -7.04 4.86 -7.87
N ARG A 348 -6.64 4.96 -9.13
CA ARG A 348 -5.26 4.76 -9.58
C ARG A 348 -4.64 6.09 -9.92
N THR A 349 -3.65 6.52 -9.15
CA THR A 349 -2.92 7.76 -9.41
C THR A 349 -1.67 7.49 -10.24
N LYS A 350 -1.27 8.45 -11.08
CA LYS A 350 -0.07 8.36 -11.92
C LYS A 350 0.77 9.63 -11.77
N LEU A 351 2.05 9.45 -11.46
CA LEU A 351 3.00 10.53 -11.22
C LEU A 351 3.53 11.11 -12.54
N VAL A 352 3.58 12.43 -12.62
CA VAL A 352 4.14 13.23 -13.70
C VAL A 352 5.09 14.27 -13.11
N ARG A 353 6.39 13.94 -13.13
CA ARG A 353 7.48 14.80 -12.62
C ARG A 353 7.30 15.11 -11.12
N TYR A 354 6.59 16.19 -10.79
CA TYR A 354 6.41 16.71 -9.43
C TYR A 354 4.95 16.70 -8.93
N TRP A 355 4.00 16.37 -9.82
CA TRP A 355 2.56 16.27 -9.53
C TRP A 355 2.05 14.91 -10.03
N SER A 356 0.88 14.45 -9.60
CA SER A 356 0.25 13.21 -10.10
C SER A 356 -1.17 13.47 -10.58
N TYR A 357 -1.89 12.49 -11.11
CA TYR A 357 -3.33 12.63 -11.41
C TYR A 357 -4.07 11.31 -11.28
N ILE A 358 -5.38 11.37 -11.10
CA ILE A 358 -6.23 10.17 -11.11
C ILE A 358 -6.42 9.72 -12.55
N LYS A 359 -5.80 8.59 -12.89
CA LYS A 359 -5.87 7.97 -14.21
C LYS A 359 -7.09 7.06 -14.33
N ARG A 360 -7.42 6.32 -13.26
CA ARG A 360 -8.55 5.39 -13.22
C ARG A 360 -9.32 5.48 -11.91
N ALA A 361 -10.60 5.18 -11.97
CA ALA A 361 -11.45 4.97 -10.80
C ALA A 361 -12.21 3.66 -10.99
N ALA A 362 -12.28 2.85 -9.93
CA ALA A 362 -13.04 1.61 -9.91
C ALA A 362 -13.99 1.63 -8.72
N ILE A 363 -15.26 1.33 -8.97
CA ILE A 363 -16.34 1.35 -7.99
C ILE A 363 -16.97 -0.04 -7.96
N ARG A 364 -16.93 -0.71 -6.81
CA ARG A 364 -17.62 -1.98 -6.56
C ARG A 364 -18.80 -1.75 -5.63
N ILE A 365 -19.98 -2.23 -6.02
CA ILE A 365 -21.16 -2.32 -5.15
C ILE A 365 -21.72 -3.74 -5.25
N GLY A 366 -21.72 -4.48 -4.13
CA GLY A 366 -21.95 -5.92 -4.19
C GLY A 366 -20.92 -6.61 -5.07
N GLU A 367 -21.38 -7.44 -6.01
CA GLU A 367 -20.51 -8.17 -6.92
C GLU A 367 -20.19 -7.40 -8.22
N ASP A 368 -20.85 -6.26 -8.45
CA ASP A 368 -20.65 -5.49 -9.68
C ASP A 368 -19.54 -4.46 -9.51
N ILE A 369 -18.65 -4.39 -10.50
CA ILE A 369 -17.52 -3.46 -10.59
C ILE A 369 -17.72 -2.59 -11.83
N LEU A 370 -17.61 -1.28 -11.67
CA LEU A 370 -17.45 -0.30 -12.73
C LEU A 370 -16.04 0.29 -12.66
N GLU A 371 -15.20 0.01 -13.65
CA GLU A 371 -13.90 0.66 -13.81
C GLU A 371 -13.97 1.68 -14.95
N ILE A 372 -13.39 2.86 -14.75
CA ILE A 372 -13.36 3.96 -15.71
C ILE A 372 -11.91 4.42 -15.86
N GLU A 373 -11.48 4.64 -17.10
CA GLU A 373 -10.15 5.17 -17.45
C GLU A 373 -10.29 6.52 -18.18
N GLY A 374 -9.49 7.51 -17.74
CA GLY A 374 -9.31 8.75 -18.46
C GLY A 374 -8.51 8.50 -19.74
N SER A 375 -8.92 9.13 -20.85
CA SER A 375 -8.31 8.95 -22.16
C SER A 375 -8.14 10.28 -22.90
N VAL A 376 -6.98 10.46 -23.53
CA VAL A 376 -6.77 11.53 -24.53
C VAL A 376 -7.66 11.35 -25.77
N ASP A 377 -8.12 10.13 -26.04
CA ASP A 377 -9.15 9.89 -27.04
C ASP A 377 -10.52 10.24 -26.47
N GLU A 378 -10.87 11.50 -26.62
CA GLU A 378 -12.10 12.07 -26.10
C GLU A 378 -13.37 11.62 -26.86
N GLN A 379 -13.28 10.76 -27.88
CA GLN A 379 -14.46 10.38 -28.67
C GLN A 379 -15.44 9.51 -27.88
N ASN A 380 -14.93 8.56 -27.12
CA ASN A 380 -15.77 7.63 -26.37
C ASN A 380 -15.22 7.46 -24.95
N PRO A 381 -16.10 7.36 -23.93
CA PRO A 381 -15.68 6.98 -22.59
C PRO A 381 -14.99 5.63 -22.61
N VAL A 382 -13.95 5.43 -21.80
CA VAL A 382 -13.27 4.13 -21.64
C VAL A 382 -13.66 3.54 -20.29
N TYR A 383 -14.32 2.38 -20.31
CA TYR A 383 -14.80 1.74 -19.08
C TYR A 383 -14.93 0.22 -19.23
N TRP A 384 -14.95 -0.46 -18.09
CA TRP A 384 -15.20 -1.88 -17.94
C TRP A 384 -16.31 -2.08 -16.91
N ILE A 385 -17.15 -3.09 -17.13
CA ILE A 385 -18.10 -3.55 -16.12
C ILE A 385 -17.83 -5.02 -15.89
N ASN A 386 -17.51 -5.40 -14.66
CA ASN A 386 -17.09 -6.76 -14.28
C ASN A 386 -15.96 -7.26 -15.19
N PHE A 387 -14.96 -6.41 -15.43
CA PHE A 387 -13.81 -6.63 -16.32
C PHE A 387 -14.15 -6.82 -17.81
N GLU A 388 -15.41 -6.67 -18.22
CA GLU A 388 -15.81 -6.66 -19.62
C GLU A 388 -15.75 -5.23 -20.17
N HIS A 389 -14.86 -5.00 -21.14
CA HIS A 389 -14.64 -3.70 -21.77
C HIS A 389 -15.90 -3.23 -22.55
N GLN A 390 -16.32 -1.98 -22.32
CA GLN A 390 -17.43 -1.31 -23.05
C GLN A 390 -18.75 -2.08 -23.00
N ARG A 391 -19.10 -2.63 -21.84
CA ARG A 391 -20.33 -3.41 -21.66
C ARG A 391 -21.58 -2.50 -21.63
N GLU A 392 -22.11 -2.14 -22.80
CA GLU A 392 -23.23 -1.20 -22.95
C GLU A 392 -24.59 -1.73 -22.45
N ASP A 393 -24.78 -3.04 -22.35
CA ASP A 393 -26.04 -3.66 -21.92
C ASP A 393 -26.25 -3.56 -20.40
N ALA A 394 -25.18 -3.36 -19.63
CA ALA A 394 -25.26 -3.13 -18.19
C ALA A 394 -25.93 -1.78 -17.90
N LYS A 395 -27.00 -1.81 -17.12
CA LYS A 395 -27.78 -0.61 -16.71
C LYS A 395 -27.74 -0.35 -15.21
N THR A 396 -27.05 -1.18 -14.46
CA THR A 396 -26.96 -1.09 -13.01
C THR A 396 -25.59 -1.52 -12.52
N ILE A 397 -25.20 -1.02 -11.34
CA ILE A 397 -24.07 -1.49 -10.53
C ILE A 397 -24.62 -1.78 -9.14
N GLY A 398 -24.54 -3.04 -8.68
CA GLY A 398 -25.09 -3.43 -7.37
C GLY A 398 -26.60 -3.25 -7.28
N GLY A 399 -27.30 -3.32 -8.41
CA GLY A 399 -28.74 -3.03 -8.49
C GLY A 399 -29.12 -1.55 -8.53
N PHE A 400 -28.15 -0.63 -8.41
CA PHE A 400 -28.39 0.82 -8.56
C PHE A 400 -28.27 1.26 -10.02
N PRO A 401 -29.18 2.11 -10.54
CA PRO A 401 -29.11 2.58 -11.93
C PRO A 401 -27.79 3.25 -12.28
N LEU A 402 -27.21 2.84 -13.42
CA LEU A 402 -26.01 3.45 -14.01
C LEU A 402 -26.38 4.26 -15.24
N ASN A 403 -26.04 5.55 -15.23
CA ASN A 403 -26.18 6.46 -16.37
C ASN A 403 -24.80 6.82 -16.92
N ILE A 404 -24.50 6.43 -18.16
CA ILE A 404 -23.28 6.81 -18.87
C ILE A 404 -23.63 7.89 -19.89
N ILE A 405 -23.09 9.09 -19.70
CA ILE A 405 -23.36 10.27 -20.50
C ILE A 405 -22.08 10.67 -21.22
N ALA A 406 -21.97 10.28 -22.49
CA ALA A 406 -20.89 10.74 -23.35
C ALA A 406 -21.15 12.21 -23.76
N SER A 407 -20.21 13.11 -23.49
CA SER A 407 -20.38 14.52 -23.82
C SER A 407 -19.85 14.86 -25.21
N THR A 408 -20.63 15.66 -25.93
CA THR A 408 -20.24 16.28 -27.21
C THR A 408 -19.79 17.73 -27.05
N GLY A 409 -19.64 18.20 -25.81
CA GLY A 409 -19.22 19.56 -25.48
C GLY A 409 -17.78 19.87 -25.87
N ARG A 410 -17.38 21.15 -25.75
CA ARG A 410 -16.04 21.63 -26.11
C ARG A 410 -14.90 20.83 -25.49
N PHE A 411 -15.06 20.44 -24.21
CA PHE A 411 -14.07 19.71 -23.43
C PHE A 411 -14.33 18.19 -23.37
N ARG A 412 -15.39 17.71 -24.06
CA ARG A 412 -15.77 16.29 -24.17
C ARG A 412 -15.71 15.51 -22.84
N LYS A 413 -16.27 16.10 -21.78
CA LYS A 413 -16.34 15.49 -20.44
C LYS A 413 -17.34 14.33 -20.40
N HIS A 414 -16.90 13.09 -20.31
CA HIS A 414 -17.84 11.98 -20.10
C HIS A 414 -18.22 11.88 -18.62
N HIS A 415 -19.48 11.55 -18.33
CA HIS A 415 -19.99 11.42 -16.97
C HIS A 415 -20.58 10.02 -16.77
N PHE A 416 -20.33 9.46 -15.60
CA PHE A 416 -20.88 8.20 -15.14
C PHE A 416 -21.56 8.47 -13.81
N GLU A 417 -22.86 8.22 -13.72
CA GLU A 417 -23.63 8.43 -12.49
C GLU A 417 -24.24 7.10 -12.03
N ILE A 418 -23.87 6.66 -10.82
CA ILE A 418 -24.55 5.60 -10.10
C ILE A 418 -25.58 6.27 -9.19
N ASP A 419 -26.87 6.12 -9.51
CA ASP A 419 -27.96 6.74 -8.77
C ASP A 419 -28.37 5.87 -7.57
N LEU A 420 -28.06 6.34 -6.37
CA LEU A 420 -28.36 5.63 -5.13
C LEU A 420 -29.75 5.95 -4.58
N SER A 421 -30.54 6.77 -5.29
CA SER A 421 -31.84 7.31 -4.83
C SER A 421 -32.90 6.26 -4.51
N SER A 422 -32.76 5.03 -5.01
CA SER A 422 -33.64 3.92 -4.65
C SER A 422 -33.58 3.57 -3.16
N LYS A 423 -32.44 3.84 -2.51
CA LYS A 423 -32.21 3.61 -1.08
C LYS A 423 -31.91 4.89 -0.30
N TYR A 424 -31.11 5.78 -0.89
CA TYR A 424 -30.66 7.03 -0.29
C TYR A 424 -31.11 8.21 -1.15
N PRO A 425 -32.27 8.83 -0.86
CA PRO A 425 -32.89 9.80 -1.76
C PRO A 425 -31.97 10.96 -2.14
N GLY A 426 -31.73 11.14 -3.45
CA GLY A 426 -30.93 12.25 -3.98
C GLY A 426 -29.42 12.04 -3.92
N VAL A 427 -28.96 10.90 -3.41
CA VAL A 427 -27.54 10.56 -3.31
C VAL A 427 -27.06 9.90 -4.61
N LYS A 428 -25.88 10.29 -5.09
CA LYS A 428 -25.22 9.66 -6.24
C LYS A 428 -23.71 9.56 -6.04
N ILE A 429 -23.10 8.56 -6.68
CA ILE A 429 -21.66 8.55 -6.95
C ILE A 429 -21.48 8.96 -8.41
N ALA A 430 -20.76 10.05 -8.65
CA ALA A 430 -20.54 10.59 -9.98
C ALA A 430 -19.04 10.55 -10.33
N VAL A 431 -18.72 10.00 -11.49
CA VAL A 431 -17.37 10.01 -12.05
C VAL A 431 -17.37 10.82 -13.33
N SER A 432 -16.46 11.78 -13.43
CA SER A 432 -16.28 12.61 -14.62
C SER A 432 -14.88 12.38 -15.19
N THR A 433 -14.78 12.26 -16.51
CA THR A 433 -13.48 12.13 -17.20
C THR A 433 -13.25 13.31 -18.13
N MET A 434 -12.05 13.88 -18.10
CA MET A 434 -11.61 14.87 -19.09
C MET A 434 -10.16 14.60 -19.47
N LYS A 435 -9.90 14.36 -20.77
CA LYS A 435 -8.60 13.83 -21.22
C LYS A 435 -8.24 12.63 -20.33
N GLU A 436 -7.02 12.55 -19.83
CA GLU A 436 -6.57 11.47 -18.94
C GLU A 436 -7.04 11.61 -17.48
N PHE A 437 -7.68 12.71 -17.12
CA PHE A 437 -8.04 13.02 -15.73
C PHE A 437 -9.41 12.44 -15.37
N ILE A 438 -9.48 11.91 -14.16
CA ILE A 438 -10.72 11.47 -13.54
C ILE A 438 -11.02 12.29 -12.29
N LYS A 439 -12.30 12.52 -12.09
CA LYS A 439 -12.88 13.12 -10.90
C LYS A 439 -13.96 12.20 -10.34
N VAL A 440 -14.00 11.99 -9.04
CA VAL A 440 -14.99 11.18 -8.31
C VAL A 440 -15.67 12.06 -7.27
N ASP A 441 -16.99 12.24 -7.37
CA ASP A 441 -17.81 13.06 -6.47
C ASP A 441 -18.89 12.22 -5.76
N PHE A 442 -19.15 12.54 -4.49
CA PHE A 442 -20.27 12.02 -3.72
C PHE A 442 -21.39 13.06 -3.65
N VAL A 443 -22.24 13.08 -4.68
CA VAL A 443 -23.28 14.09 -4.83
C VAL A 443 -24.41 13.85 -3.84
N GLY A 444 -24.74 14.88 -3.06
CA GLY A 444 -25.82 14.81 -2.07
C GLY A 444 -25.52 13.89 -0.89
N ALA A 445 -24.25 13.64 -0.58
CA ALA A 445 -23.81 12.72 0.47
C ALA A 445 -24.54 12.94 1.81
N THR A 446 -24.98 11.85 2.43
CA THR A 446 -25.67 11.85 3.73
C THR A 446 -25.03 10.85 4.68
N GLU A 447 -25.22 11.07 5.99
CA GLU A 447 -24.76 10.13 7.03
C GLU A 447 -25.44 8.75 6.88
N GLU A 448 -26.67 8.70 6.39
CA GLU A 448 -27.37 7.43 6.14
C GLU A 448 -26.70 6.61 5.03
N ALA A 449 -26.18 7.26 4.00
CA ALA A 449 -25.54 6.61 2.86
C ALA A 449 -24.07 6.28 3.12
N PHE A 450 -23.34 7.18 3.79
CA PHE A 450 -21.89 7.13 3.88
C PHE A 450 -21.36 7.25 5.31
N GLY A 451 -22.21 7.17 6.34
CA GLY A 451 -21.79 7.40 7.73
C GLY A 451 -20.73 6.43 8.27
N ASN A 452 -20.62 5.24 7.68
CA ASN A 452 -19.67 4.19 8.06
C ASN A 452 -18.47 4.09 7.11
N VAL A 453 -18.36 4.97 6.12
CA VAL A 453 -17.27 4.90 5.16
C VAL A 453 -15.93 5.21 5.83
N VAL A 454 -14.92 4.44 5.43
CA VAL A 454 -13.52 4.66 5.75
C VAL A 454 -12.72 4.77 4.47
N GLY A 455 -11.58 5.45 4.50
CA GLY A 455 -10.76 5.68 3.31
C GLY A 455 -9.94 6.95 3.43
N ILE A 456 -9.23 7.29 2.35
CA ILE A 456 -8.40 8.49 2.31
C ILE A 456 -9.21 9.79 2.52
N LEU A 457 -10.52 9.78 2.23
CA LEU A 457 -11.41 10.92 2.47
C LEU A 457 -11.78 11.14 3.95
N GLY A 458 -11.29 10.27 4.85
CA GLY A 458 -11.55 10.32 6.29
C GLY A 458 -12.91 9.74 6.68
N GLU A 459 -13.25 9.85 7.96
CA GLU A 459 -14.56 9.46 8.48
C GLU A 459 -15.65 10.50 8.14
N PHE A 460 -16.87 10.03 7.90
CA PHE A 460 -17.94 10.90 7.41
C PHE A 460 -18.32 12.03 8.37
N LYS A 461 -18.43 11.73 9.67
CA LYS A 461 -19.06 12.65 10.64
C LYS A 461 -18.17 13.84 10.99
N THR A 462 -16.88 13.59 11.15
CA THR A 462 -15.92 14.60 11.58
C THR A 462 -15.02 15.06 10.44
N GLY A 463 -14.89 14.28 9.36
CA GLY A 463 -13.93 14.52 8.28
C GLY A 463 -12.49 14.19 8.67
N LYS A 464 -12.24 13.67 9.88
CA LYS A 464 -10.89 13.29 10.34
C LYS A 464 -10.30 12.22 9.43
N THR A 465 -9.07 12.44 9.02
CA THR A 465 -8.26 11.49 8.27
C THR A 465 -7.69 10.46 9.23
N LEU A 466 -8.27 9.25 9.24
CA LEU A 466 -7.91 8.17 10.15
C LEU A 466 -7.12 7.08 9.43
N GLY A 467 -6.28 6.36 10.16
CA GLY A 467 -5.68 5.11 9.69
C GLY A 467 -6.69 3.97 9.58
N ARG A 468 -6.25 2.82 9.08
CA ARG A 468 -7.09 1.61 8.92
C ARG A 468 -7.54 1.02 10.25
N ASP A 469 -6.87 1.37 11.34
CA ASP A 469 -7.28 1.06 12.72
C ASP A 469 -8.54 1.84 13.16
N GLN A 470 -8.95 2.85 12.38
CA GLN A 470 -10.06 3.77 12.66
C GLN A 470 -9.91 4.55 13.97
N ALA A 471 -8.70 4.65 14.49
CA ALA A 471 -8.41 5.27 15.78
C ALA A 471 -7.30 6.32 15.67
N THR A 472 -6.26 6.03 14.90
CA THR A 472 -5.11 6.92 14.73
C THR A 472 -5.44 8.00 13.71
N GLU A 473 -5.40 9.27 14.14
CA GLU A 473 -5.54 10.41 13.24
C GLU A 473 -4.20 10.68 12.53
N VAL A 474 -4.24 10.72 11.20
CA VAL A 474 -3.06 10.89 10.35
C VAL A 474 -3.08 12.28 9.73
N HIS A 475 -2.17 13.14 10.18
CA HIS A 475 -2.11 14.54 9.76
C HIS A 475 -1.14 14.78 8.58
N ASP A 476 -0.21 13.86 8.32
CA ASP A 476 0.67 13.93 7.15
C ASP A 476 -0.01 13.24 5.97
N PHE A 477 -0.34 13.99 4.92
CA PHE A 477 -1.08 13.46 3.78
C PHE A 477 -0.28 12.48 2.91
N ASN A 478 1.06 12.52 2.96
CA ASN A 478 1.89 11.48 2.33
C ASN A 478 1.82 10.18 3.13
N GLN A 479 1.80 10.25 4.47
CA GLN A 479 1.55 9.08 5.30
C GLN A 479 0.14 8.55 5.07
N LEU A 480 -0.86 9.42 5.04
CA LEU A 480 -2.27 9.06 4.78
C LEU A 480 -2.44 8.36 3.43
N GLY A 481 -1.79 8.85 2.37
CA GLY A 481 -1.84 8.21 1.05
C GLY A 481 -1.18 6.82 1.03
N ASN A 482 -0.11 6.60 1.80
CA ASN A 482 0.48 5.27 1.95
C ASN A 482 -0.38 4.34 2.81
N GLU A 483 -0.96 4.85 3.88
CA GLU A 483 -1.87 4.13 4.78
C GLU A 483 -3.09 3.58 4.01
N TRP A 484 -3.66 4.41 3.13
CA TRP A 484 -4.78 4.05 2.27
C TRP A 484 -4.37 3.56 0.87
N GLN A 485 -3.11 3.17 0.66
CA GLN A 485 -2.73 2.38 -0.50
C GLN A 485 -3.56 1.10 -0.52
N VAL A 486 -4.05 0.68 -1.70
CA VAL A 486 -4.76 -0.59 -1.87
C VAL A 486 -3.87 -1.72 -1.37
N GLN A 487 -4.36 -2.43 -0.37
CA GLN A 487 -3.71 -3.58 0.22
C GLN A 487 -4.36 -4.87 -0.31
N PRO A 488 -3.70 -6.02 -0.18
CA PRO A 488 -4.29 -7.28 -0.59
C PRO A 488 -5.59 -7.67 0.14
N MET A 489 -5.84 -7.14 1.34
CA MET A 489 -7.12 -7.29 2.05
C MET A 489 -8.25 -6.45 1.48
N ASP A 490 -7.92 -5.51 0.59
CA ASP A 490 -8.89 -4.81 -0.24
C ASP A 490 -9.11 -5.59 -1.53
N HIS A 491 -10.32 -5.54 -2.08
CA HIS A 491 -10.58 -6.16 -3.38
C HIS A 491 -9.76 -5.47 -4.47
N MET A 492 -9.01 -6.20 -5.29
CA MET A 492 -8.38 -5.60 -6.47
C MET A 492 -9.46 -5.30 -7.51
N LEU A 493 -9.82 -4.03 -7.67
CA LEU A 493 -10.95 -3.63 -8.54
C LEU A 493 -10.55 -3.35 -9.98
N PHE A 494 -9.26 -3.15 -10.25
CA PHE A 494 -8.76 -2.85 -11.59
C PHE A 494 -8.53 -4.13 -12.40
N HIS A 495 -8.91 -4.13 -13.67
CA HIS A 495 -8.71 -5.28 -14.57
C HIS A 495 -7.24 -5.61 -14.83
N ASP A 496 -6.34 -4.65 -14.63
CA ASP A 496 -4.89 -4.80 -14.77
C ASP A 496 -4.14 -4.32 -13.50
N VAL A 497 -2.94 -4.84 -13.34
CA VAL A 497 -2.03 -4.50 -12.25
C VAL A 497 -1.06 -3.42 -12.72
N SER A 498 -0.82 -2.41 -11.88
CA SER A 498 0.15 -1.33 -12.15
C SER A 498 1.09 -1.16 -10.96
N ASP A 499 2.39 -1.02 -11.22
CA ASP A 499 3.35 -0.66 -10.16
C ASP A 499 3.13 0.79 -9.66
N PRO A 500 3.34 1.07 -8.36
CA PRO A 500 3.65 0.10 -7.30
C PRO A 500 2.39 -0.56 -6.72
N GLN A 501 2.52 -1.82 -6.33
CA GLN A 501 1.54 -2.54 -5.51
C GLN A 501 2.13 -2.78 -4.12
N PHE A 502 1.29 -2.83 -3.08
CA PHE A 502 1.71 -3.21 -1.74
C PHE A 502 2.53 -4.52 -1.78
N PRO A 503 3.65 -4.65 -1.03
CA PRO A 503 4.18 -3.73 -0.01
C PRO A 503 5.04 -2.58 -0.55
N LYS A 504 5.21 -2.45 -1.87
CA LYS A 504 5.90 -1.27 -2.43
C LYS A 504 5.00 -0.06 -2.26
N ARG A 505 5.49 0.92 -1.51
CA ARG A 505 4.79 2.18 -1.25
C ARG A 505 4.51 3.00 -2.49
N CYS A 506 3.59 3.93 -2.35
CA CYS A 506 3.31 4.94 -3.37
C CYS A 506 4.59 5.67 -3.75
N VAL A 507 4.84 5.81 -5.06
CA VAL A 507 6.00 6.58 -5.53
C VAL A 507 5.68 8.05 -5.36
N LEU A 508 6.41 8.72 -4.47
CA LEU A 508 6.29 10.16 -4.25
C LEU A 508 7.17 10.95 -5.22
N PRO A 509 6.85 12.22 -5.52
CA PRO A 509 7.68 13.05 -6.39
C PRO A 509 9.04 13.35 -5.77
N GLU A 510 10.13 13.19 -6.54
CA GLU A 510 11.51 13.51 -6.10
C GLU A 510 11.70 14.99 -5.73
N ASP A 511 10.89 15.87 -6.32
CA ASP A 511 10.93 17.32 -6.13
C ASP A 511 9.51 17.85 -5.98
N PRO A 512 8.92 17.76 -4.77
CA PRO A 512 7.53 18.13 -4.52
C PRO A 512 7.21 19.61 -4.80
N GLN A 513 8.24 20.46 -4.85
CA GLN A 513 8.10 21.90 -5.10
C GLN A 513 8.36 22.28 -6.57
N GLY A 514 8.70 21.29 -7.43
CA GLY A 514 8.99 21.52 -8.85
C GLY A 514 10.18 22.47 -9.10
N GLN A 515 11.14 22.55 -8.17
CA GLN A 515 12.23 23.53 -8.17
C GLN A 515 13.42 23.20 -9.08
N ARG A 516 13.53 22.00 -9.66
CA ARG A 516 14.62 21.64 -10.56
C ARG A 516 14.69 22.66 -11.71
N ARG A 517 15.85 23.34 -11.76
CA ARG A 517 16.17 24.48 -12.63
C ARG A 517 15.59 24.31 -14.03
N ARG A 518 14.61 25.17 -14.34
CA ARG A 518 14.08 25.48 -15.68
C ARG A 518 15.12 25.18 -16.76
N ARG A 519 14.90 24.17 -17.60
CA ARG A 519 15.24 24.35 -19.01
C ARG A 519 14.29 25.45 -19.49
N LEU A 520 14.83 26.63 -19.77
CA LEU A 520 14.12 27.86 -20.15
C LEU A 520 13.20 27.74 -21.39
N GLU A 521 13.03 26.54 -21.95
CA GLU A 521 12.26 26.26 -23.17
C GLU A 521 10.92 25.53 -22.93
N GLU A 522 10.57 25.08 -21.72
CA GLU A 522 9.39 24.22 -21.48
C GLU A 522 8.13 24.91 -20.90
N SER A 523 8.19 26.17 -20.45
CA SER A 523 7.00 26.85 -19.89
C SER A 523 6.42 27.86 -20.86
N SER A 524 5.34 27.48 -21.54
CA SER A 524 4.61 28.35 -22.48
C SER A 524 3.42 29.06 -21.85
N VAL A 525 2.89 28.54 -20.74
CA VAL A 525 1.73 29.12 -20.03
C VAL A 525 2.20 29.94 -18.84
N THR A 526 1.74 31.20 -18.76
CA THR A 526 2.05 32.09 -17.64
C THR A 526 1.01 31.97 -16.52
N VAL A 527 1.40 32.30 -15.29
CA VAL A 527 0.47 32.35 -14.14
C VAL A 527 -0.67 33.33 -14.40
N GLU A 528 -0.39 34.49 -15.03
CA GLU A 528 -1.42 35.48 -15.39
C GLU A 528 -2.45 34.91 -16.38
N ASP A 529 -1.99 34.14 -17.38
CA ASP A 529 -2.90 33.49 -18.33
C ASP A 529 -3.76 32.43 -17.63
N ALA A 530 -3.17 31.62 -16.75
CA ALA A 530 -3.87 30.61 -15.97
C ALA A 530 -4.94 31.23 -15.03
N GLU A 531 -4.57 32.26 -14.25
CA GLU A 531 -5.49 33.00 -13.37
C GLU A 531 -6.66 33.58 -14.15
N LYS A 532 -6.39 34.13 -15.34
CA LYS A 532 -7.42 34.67 -16.22
C LYS A 532 -8.37 33.59 -16.72
N ALA A 533 -7.87 32.41 -17.09
CA ALA A 533 -8.72 31.30 -17.51
C ALA A 533 -9.61 30.79 -16.36
N CYS A 534 -9.06 30.65 -15.16
CA CYS A 534 -9.79 30.14 -13.99
C CYS A 534 -10.71 31.18 -13.33
N SER A 535 -10.63 32.45 -13.72
CA SER A 535 -11.38 33.57 -13.12
C SER A 535 -12.91 33.41 -13.10
N THR A 536 -13.46 32.55 -13.96
CA THR A 536 -14.90 32.26 -14.01
C THR A 536 -15.39 31.32 -12.92
N LEU A 537 -14.50 30.62 -12.22
CA LEU A 537 -14.86 29.72 -11.12
C LEU A 537 -15.24 30.53 -9.88
N ALA A 538 -16.43 30.26 -9.35
CA ALA A 538 -16.99 31.00 -8.22
C ALA A 538 -16.25 30.72 -6.90
N ASP A 539 -15.91 29.46 -6.68
CA ASP A 539 -15.19 28.99 -5.50
C ASP A 539 -13.69 29.37 -5.57
N GLU A 540 -13.16 29.94 -4.49
CA GLU A 540 -11.77 30.39 -4.43
C GLU A 540 -10.79 29.20 -4.46
N LEU A 541 -11.14 28.11 -3.77
CA LEU A 541 -10.32 26.91 -3.71
C LEU A 541 -10.23 26.27 -5.09
N SER A 542 -11.37 26.00 -5.73
CA SER A 542 -11.42 25.47 -7.10
C SER A 542 -10.70 26.36 -8.12
N ARG A 543 -10.63 27.68 -7.87
CA ARG A 543 -9.84 28.59 -8.70
C ARG A 543 -8.33 28.39 -8.50
N LYS A 544 -7.87 28.17 -7.27
CA LYS A 544 -6.46 27.90 -6.97
C LYS A 544 -6.03 26.57 -7.59
N ASP A 545 -6.83 25.53 -7.40
CA ASP A 545 -6.62 24.19 -7.98
C ASP A 545 -6.51 24.33 -9.51
N CYS A 546 -7.51 24.96 -10.15
CA CYS A 546 -7.48 25.21 -11.59
C CYS A 546 -6.22 25.93 -12.09
N VAL A 547 -5.73 26.94 -11.37
CA VAL A 547 -4.51 27.64 -11.75
C VAL A 547 -3.30 26.73 -11.62
N TYR A 548 -3.23 25.95 -10.54
CA TYR A 548 -2.17 24.97 -10.34
C TYR A 548 -2.14 23.93 -11.46
N ASP A 549 -3.26 23.30 -11.79
CA ASP A 549 -3.37 22.29 -12.85
C ASP A 549 -2.92 22.83 -14.20
N ILE A 550 -3.36 24.04 -14.58
CA ILE A 550 -2.96 24.67 -15.85
C ILE A 550 -1.44 24.88 -15.88
N ILE A 551 -0.82 25.27 -14.77
CA ILE A 551 0.62 25.49 -14.67
C ILE A 551 1.39 24.16 -14.62
N ALA A 552 0.88 23.15 -13.92
CA ALA A 552 1.50 21.84 -13.81
C ALA A 552 1.48 21.08 -15.14
N THR A 553 0.36 21.17 -15.86
CA THR A 553 0.16 20.52 -17.17
C THR A 553 0.67 21.34 -18.35
N GLN A 554 0.83 22.66 -18.18
CA GLN A 554 1.04 23.62 -19.26
C GLN A 554 -0.09 23.62 -20.30
N ASP A 555 -1.33 23.32 -19.88
CA ASP A 555 -2.50 23.17 -20.75
C ASP A 555 -3.67 24.03 -20.30
N MET A 556 -3.96 25.08 -21.08
CA MET A 556 -5.04 26.04 -20.79
C MET A 556 -6.45 25.43 -20.79
N ASP A 557 -6.65 24.30 -21.47
CA ASP A 557 -7.95 23.65 -21.49
C ASP A 557 -8.26 22.93 -20.17
N MET A 558 -7.28 22.81 -19.25
CA MET A 558 -7.50 22.24 -17.90
C MET A 558 -8.47 23.03 -17.04
N VAL A 559 -8.81 24.28 -17.40
CA VAL A 559 -9.98 24.97 -16.81
C VAL A 559 -11.26 24.14 -16.92
N GLY A 560 -11.35 23.28 -17.94
CA GLY A 560 -12.44 22.34 -18.09
C GLY A 560 -12.42 21.20 -17.07
N ALA A 561 -11.39 20.94 -16.28
CA ALA A 561 -11.48 19.88 -15.26
C ALA A 561 -12.36 20.31 -14.06
N PHE A 562 -12.54 21.62 -13.91
CA PHE A 562 -13.32 22.30 -12.89
C PHE A 562 -14.68 22.75 -13.46
#